data_AF-A0A537Q086-F1
#
_entry.id   AF-A0A537Q086-F1
#
_cell.length_a   1.000
_cell.length_b   1.000
_cell.length_c   1.000
_cell.angle_alpha   90.00
_cell.angle_beta   90.00
_cell.angle_gamma   90.00
#
_symmetry.space_group_name_H-M   'P 1'
#
loop_
_entity.id
_entity.type
_entity.pdbx_description
1 polymer ?
#
loop_
_entity_poly.entity_id
_entity_poly.type
_entity_poly.pdbx_seq_one_letter_code
_entity_poly.pdbx_strand_id
1 'polypeptide(L)'
;MDARIGRGCRRLVAHRRAGGRRRSPGLSPTLGCTSGREVSQGGRRYRVGEPERPARRFIVPHADRSRVWGRGALAQAILAQARPATIAGTVALDPTALLRTQAPLCSNPPATSDPDGGFDYGPQKSPPGFWVVGFTTTPETPGRRHVQDLKAAGTPLEIVSVPTEATLPAAMAMLLRSRLDVVPSEADRGIADLPLVELPASPRGPFLAIIFSGDGGWRDIDKTIGEKLQSGGVSVVGWDSLRYFWSRKSPEQTARDLGAVIDTYRTRWDAPKVALIGYSFGAGVLPFVYNRLSLEAKAHVVQLSPDFEISIAGWLGAAAGKDAAPTEPALASIDPAMIQCFYGADEDDSVCPDLPAARGAEVIRTGGGHHFGGDYGALAQRILEGLRRRAG
;
A
#
# COMPACT_ATOMS: atom_id res chain seq x y z
N MET A 1 -16.61 41.89 13.89
CA MET A 1 -15.67 42.95 13.46
C MET A 1 -14.32 42.30 13.23
N ASP A 2 -13.88 42.39 11.96
CA ASP A 2 -12.59 42.09 11.35
C ASP A 2 -11.85 40.77 11.59
N ALA A 3 -12.05 39.89 10.60
CA ALA A 3 -11.09 38.89 10.14
C ALA A 3 -9.91 39.55 9.40
N ARG A 4 -8.70 39.00 9.54
CA ARG A 4 -7.66 39.08 8.50
C ARG A 4 -6.99 37.73 8.28
N ILE A 5 -7.13 37.27 7.04
CA ILE A 5 -6.47 36.15 6.37
C ILE A 5 -5.16 36.63 5.75
N GLY A 6 -4.11 35.78 5.70
CA GLY A 6 -2.92 36.05 4.89
C GLY A 6 -1.95 34.87 4.71
N ARG A 7 -2.16 34.09 3.63
CA ARG A 7 -1.21 33.50 2.64
C ARG A 7 0.27 33.34 3.07
N GLY A 8 1.01 32.25 2.85
CA GLY A 8 1.04 31.27 1.76
C GLY A 8 2.53 30.99 1.45
N CYS A 9 2.96 29.72 1.44
CA CYS A 9 4.35 29.34 1.13
C CYS A 9 4.69 29.66 -0.33
N ARG A 10 5.61 30.59 -0.57
CA ARG A 10 6.20 30.84 -1.91
C ARG A 10 7.35 29.89 -2.18
N ARG A 11 7.35 29.27 -3.36
CA ARG A 11 8.54 28.72 -4.03
C ARG A 11 9.56 29.84 -4.24
N LEU A 12 10.80 29.65 -3.78
CA LEU A 12 11.94 30.48 -4.19
C LEU A 12 12.46 29.96 -5.54
N VAL A 13 12.20 30.74 -6.59
CA VAL A 13 12.85 30.61 -7.89
C VAL A 13 14.21 31.31 -7.81
N ALA A 14 15.29 30.58 -8.10
CA ALA A 14 16.64 31.15 -8.15
C ALA A 14 16.88 31.83 -9.51
N HIS A 15 17.02 33.16 -9.51
CA HIS A 15 17.59 33.89 -10.64
C HIS A 15 19.13 33.92 -10.53
N ARG A 16 19.82 33.47 -11.58
CA ARG A 16 21.26 33.73 -11.79
C ARG A 16 21.47 35.23 -12.08
N ARG A 17 22.34 35.87 -11.30
CA ARG A 17 23.15 37.01 -11.77
C ARG A 17 24.60 36.83 -11.31
N ALA A 18 25.50 37.25 -12.19
CA ALA A 18 26.93 37.02 -12.14
C ALA A 18 27.67 37.96 -11.16
N GLY A 19 28.84 37.49 -10.70
CA GLY A 19 29.96 38.34 -10.28
C GLY A 19 30.27 38.34 -8.78
N GLY A 20 31.47 37.85 -8.41
CA GLY A 20 32.12 38.20 -7.15
C GLY A 20 32.61 37.01 -6.32
N ARG A 21 33.92 36.75 -6.38
CA ARG A 21 34.64 35.78 -5.52
C ARG A 21 34.49 36.16 -4.04
N ARG A 22 34.10 35.22 -3.17
CA ARG A 22 34.56 35.08 -1.77
C ARG A 22 34.15 33.71 -1.19
N ARG A 23 35.00 33.20 -0.30
CA ARG A 23 35.06 31.83 0.24
C ARG A 23 33.82 31.44 1.06
N SER A 24 33.33 30.21 0.89
CA SER A 24 32.26 29.59 1.68
C SER A 24 32.79 28.91 2.95
N PRO A 25 32.14 29.09 4.12
CA PRO A 25 32.01 28.04 5.12
C PRO A 25 30.66 27.32 4.92
N GLY A 26 30.70 25.99 4.87
CA GLY A 26 29.53 25.14 4.67
C GLY A 26 28.55 25.20 5.84
N LEU A 27 27.34 25.69 5.58
CA LEU A 27 26.17 25.54 6.45
C LEU A 27 25.42 24.28 6.00
N SER A 28 25.51 23.21 6.80
CA SER A 28 24.62 22.04 6.68
C SER A 28 23.24 22.39 7.24
N PRO A 29 22.13 21.99 6.59
CA PRO A 29 20.81 22.14 7.17
C PRO A 29 20.61 21.05 8.24
N THR A 30 20.59 21.45 9.51
CA THR A 30 20.15 20.63 10.64
C THR A 30 18.65 20.34 10.52
N LEU A 31 18.28 19.09 10.25
CA LEU A 31 16.93 18.58 10.49
C LEU A 31 16.76 18.37 12.00
N GLY A 32 16.33 19.42 12.70
CA GLY A 32 15.94 19.34 14.11
C GLY A 32 14.42 19.22 14.24
N CYS A 33 13.94 18.21 14.97
CA CYS A 33 12.55 18.11 15.38
C CYS A 33 12.29 19.06 16.57
N THR A 34 11.59 20.17 16.34
CA THR A 34 11.05 21.00 17.44
C THR A 34 9.68 20.49 17.85
N SER A 35 9.47 20.27 19.15
CA SER A 35 8.21 19.84 19.76
C SER A 35 7.10 20.88 19.60
N GLY A 36 5.97 20.51 18.96
CA GLY A 36 4.74 21.29 18.99
C GLY A 36 3.91 20.98 20.24
N ARG A 37 3.50 22.02 20.98
CA ARG A 37 2.58 21.92 22.13
C ARG A 37 1.16 21.54 21.68
N GLU A 38 0.52 20.68 22.47
CA GLU A 38 -0.91 20.34 22.36
C GLU A 38 -1.81 21.55 22.70
N VAL A 39 -2.87 21.72 21.92
CA VAL A 39 -4.07 22.49 22.30
C VAL A 39 -5.26 21.55 22.14
N SER A 40 -5.93 21.27 23.26
CA SER A 40 -7.14 20.47 23.35
C SER A 40 -8.38 21.35 23.20
N GLN A 41 -9.32 20.95 22.35
CA GLN A 41 -10.74 21.26 22.50
C GLN A 41 -11.64 20.30 21.68
N GLY A 42 -12.68 19.77 22.32
CA GLY A 42 -13.93 19.33 21.65
C GLY A 42 -14.15 17.82 21.55
N GLY A 43 -14.89 17.27 22.51
CA GLY A 43 -15.21 15.84 22.59
C GLY A 43 -16.07 15.29 21.44
N ARG A 44 -15.72 14.08 21.01
CA ARG A 44 -16.64 13.08 20.43
C ARG A 44 -16.02 11.69 20.65
N ARG A 45 -16.75 10.80 21.32
CA ARG A 45 -16.35 9.39 21.48
C ARG A 45 -16.62 8.66 20.16
N TYR A 46 -15.56 8.18 19.52
CA TYR A 46 -15.65 7.20 18.43
C TYR A 46 -15.39 5.81 19.01
N ARG A 47 -16.27 4.85 18.70
CA ARG A 47 -16.12 3.44 19.06
C ARG A 47 -15.03 2.86 18.16
N VAL A 48 -13.93 2.40 18.76
CA VAL A 48 -12.80 1.77 18.07
C VAL A 48 -13.31 0.47 17.43
N GLY A 49 -13.30 0.41 16.10
CA GLY A 49 -13.49 -0.83 15.34
C GLY A 49 -12.27 -1.74 15.50
N GLU A 50 -12.49 -3.06 15.38
CA GLU A 50 -11.46 -4.09 15.50
C GLU A 50 -10.23 -3.81 14.63
N PRO A 51 -9.00 -4.18 15.08
CA PRO A 51 -7.80 -3.96 14.31
C PRO A 51 -7.78 -4.84 13.04
N GLU A 52 -7.81 -4.20 11.87
CA GLU A 52 -7.52 -4.82 10.58
C GLU A 52 -6.16 -5.53 10.60
N ARG A 53 -6.09 -6.73 10.00
CA ARG A 53 -4.88 -7.53 9.95
C ARG A 53 -3.79 -6.82 9.12
N PRO A 54 -2.57 -6.59 9.65
CA PRO A 54 -1.54 -5.85 8.94
C PRO A 54 -0.97 -6.64 7.74
N ALA A 55 -0.82 -5.91 6.63
CA ALA A 55 -0.16 -6.30 5.40
C ALA A 55 1.27 -6.84 5.63
N ARG A 56 1.49 -8.16 5.41
CA ARG A 56 2.80 -8.85 5.47
C ARG A 56 3.84 -8.19 4.57
N ARG A 57 4.68 -7.32 5.13
CA ARG A 57 5.91 -6.78 4.54
C ARG A 57 7.01 -7.00 5.59
N PHE A 58 8.11 -7.61 5.17
CA PHE A 58 9.27 -7.90 6.01
C PHE A 58 10.42 -7.01 5.54
N ILE A 59 11.03 -6.25 6.45
CA ILE A 59 12.30 -5.56 6.17
C ILE A 59 13.42 -6.38 6.79
N VAL A 60 14.36 -6.80 5.95
CA VAL A 60 15.60 -7.48 6.35
C VAL A 60 16.78 -6.54 6.03
N PRO A 61 17.30 -5.77 6.99
CA PRO A 61 18.47 -4.93 6.76
C PRO A 61 19.72 -5.81 6.52
N HIS A 62 20.43 -5.62 5.41
CA HIS A 62 21.69 -6.32 5.11
C HIS A 62 22.83 -5.34 4.81
N ALA A 63 24.02 -5.61 5.37
CA ALA A 63 25.30 -5.09 4.89
C ALA A 63 26.41 -6.14 5.07
N ASP A 64 27.40 -6.11 4.17
CA ASP A 64 28.59 -6.97 4.13
C ASP A 64 29.28 -7.14 5.50
N ARG A 65 29.90 -8.31 5.73
CA ARG A 65 30.55 -8.70 7.00
C ARG A 65 31.68 -7.75 7.43
N SER A 66 32.14 -6.86 6.54
CA SER A 66 33.22 -5.91 6.76
C SER A 66 32.81 -4.58 7.41
N ARG A 67 31.50 -4.28 7.58
CA ARG A 67 31.03 -3.02 8.20
C ARG A 67 29.88 -3.26 9.18
N VAL A 68 30.18 -3.17 10.48
CA VAL A 68 29.22 -3.36 11.59
C VAL A 68 28.32 -2.13 11.72
N TRP A 69 27.19 -2.13 11.01
CA TRP A 69 26.06 -1.22 11.26
C TRP A 69 25.06 -1.92 12.19
N GLY A 70 24.45 -1.17 13.12
CA GLY A 70 23.65 -1.75 14.20
C GLY A 70 22.31 -2.35 13.75
N ARG A 71 22.33 -3.63 13.36
CA ARG A 71 21.26 -4.31 12.60
C ARG A 71 19.94 -4.46 13.37
N GLY A 72 20.03 -4.55 14.69
CA GLY A 72 18.88 -4.74 15.59
C GLY A 72 18.13 -3.48 15.93
N ALA A 73 18.87 -2.51 16.47
CA ALA A 73 18.36 -1.18 16.77
C ALA A 73 17.76 -0.50 15.52
N LEU A 74 18.31 -0.76 14.32
CA LEU A 74 17.70 -0.32 13.07
C LEU A 74 16.33 -0.98 12.80
N ALA A 75 16.21 -2.30 12.97
CA ALA A 75 14.96 -3.02 12.76
C ALA A 75 13.86 -2.55 13.73
N GLN A 76 14.23 -2.28 14.99
CA GLN A 76 13.35 -1.70 16.00
C GLN A 76 12.94 -0.27 15.65
N ALA A 77 13.90 0.59 15.29
CA ALA A 77 13.65 1.98 14.97
C ALA A 77 12.79 2.16 13.71
N ILE A 78 12.97 1.30 12.70
CA ILE A 78 12.12 1.27 11.51
C ILE A 78 10.70 0.83 11.87
N LEU A 79 10.56 -0.22 12.70
CA LEU A 79 9.24 -0.69 13.13
C LEU A 79 8.49 0.40 13.92
N ALA A 80 9.17 1.11 14.81
CA ALA A 80 8.60 2.20 15.60
C ALA A 80 8.09 3.39 14.75
N GLN A 81 8.62 3.57 13.54
CA GLN A 81 8.23 4.65 12.61
C GLN A 81 7.28 4.19 11.51
N ALA A 82 6.99 2.89 11.43
CA ALA A 82 6.17 2.34 10.37
C ALA A 82 4.74 2.89 10.49
N ARG A 83 4.18 3.36 9.37
CA ARG A 83 2.74 3.65 9.34
C ARG A 83 1.97 2.32 9.40
N PRO A 84 0.78 2.29 10.03
CA PRO A 84 -0.11 1.13 9.98
C PRO A 84 -0.28 0.60 8.55
N ALA A 85 -0.31 -0.72 8.40
CA ALA A 85 -0.40 -1.44 7.12
C ALA A 85 0.77 -1.23 6.11
N THR A 86 1.90 -0.61 6.51
CA THR A 86 3.07 -0.46 5.63
C THR A 86 4.10 -1.58 5.80
N ILE A 87 4.28 -2.05 7.04
CA ILE A 87 5.20 -3.14 7.43
C ILE A 87 4.44 -4.02 8.44
N ALA A 88 4.37 -5.33 8.22
CA ALA A 88 3.71 -6.22 9.19
C ALA A 88 4.57 -6.52 10.41
N GLY A 89 5.88 -6.40 10.25
CA GLY A 89 6.84 -6.59 11.31
C GLY A 89 8.27 -6.63 10.81
N THR A 90 9.20 -6.71 11.75
CA THR A 90 10.63 -6.79 11.48
C THR A 90 11.23 -8.07 12.06
N VAL A 91 12.30 -8.53 11.40
CA VAL A 91 13.11 -9.66 11.83
C VAL A 91 14.56 -9.20 11.95
N ALA A 92 15.21 -9.57 13.04
CA ALA A 92 16.63 -9.29 13.26
C ALA A 92 17.36 -10.57 13.68
N LEU A 93 18.58 -10.78 13.17
CA LEU A 93 19.46 -11.87 13.56
C LEU A 93 20.70 -11.27 14.22
N ASP A 94 21.02 -11.73 15.44
CA ASP A 94 22.10 -11.25 16.30
C ASP A 94 22.19 -9.70 16.35
N PRO A 95 21.13 -9.03 16.80
CA PRO A 95 21.08 -7.58 16.87
C PRO A 95 22.18 -7.01 17.78
N THR A 96 22.69 -5.83 17.44
CA THR A 96 23.47 -4.99 18.36
C THR A 96 22.54 -4.13 19.22
N ALA A 97 23.00 -3.74 20.41
CA ALA A 97 22.26 -2.86 21.31
C ALA A 97 22.09 -1.43 20.72
N LEU A 98 23.16 -0.89 20.12
CA LEU A 98 23.18 0.48 19.64
C LEU A 98 23.03 0.56 18.12
N LEU A 99 22.36 1.61 17.63
CA LEU A 99 22.42 2.03 16.23
C LEU A 99 23.50 3.10 16.06
N ARG A 100 24.60 2.76 15.39
CA ARG A 100 25.67 3.72 15.10
C ARG A 100 25.32 4.57 13.87
N THR A 101 24.66 5.69 14.11
CA THR A 101 24.37 6.74 13.12
C THR A 101 24.87 8.09 13.62
N GLN A 102 25.02 9.08 12.73
CA GLN A 102 25.39 10.44 13.12
C GLN A 102 24.23 11.21 13.78
N ALA A 103 23.00 10.85 13.45
CA ALA A 103 21.78 11.42 14.00
C ALA A 103 20.79 10.30 14.38
N PRO A 104 19.93 10.51 15.40
CA PRO A 104 18.93 9.51 15.77
C PRO A 104 17.83 9.44 14.72
N LEU A 105 17.20 8.28 14.62
CA LEU A 105 15.94 8.13 13.90
C LEU A 105 14.79 8.62 14.79
N CYS A 106 13.76 9.18 14.16
CA CYS A 106 12.55 9.60 14.87
C CYS A 106 11.96 8.41 15.62
N SER A 107 11.69 8.56 16.90
CA SER A 107 11.19 7.46 17.73
C SER A 107 10.37 8.01 18.89
N ASN A 108 9.42 7.21 19.35
CA ASN A 108 8.67 7.48 20.57
C ASN A 108 8.64 6.19 21.41
N PRO A 109 9.30 6.12 22.58
CA PRO A 109 10.07 7.19 23.21
C PRO A 109 11.27 7.65 22.35
N PRO A 110 11.74 8.90 22.52
CA PRO A 110 12.93 9.39 21.83
C PRO A 110 14.16 8.53 22.10
N ALA A 111 15.03 8.40 21.10
CA ALA A 111 16.29 7.69 21.23
C ALA A 111 17.25 8.42 22.21
N THR A 112 18.04 7.65 22.94
CA THR A 112 19.05 8.15 23.88
C THR A 112 20.44 8.03 23.26
N SER A 113 21.25 9.09 23.33
CA SER A 113 22.64 9.04 22.84
C SER A 113 23.51 8.20 23.76
N ASP A 114 24.36 7.36 23.18
CA ASP A 114 25.36 6.59 23.92
C ASP A 114 26.72 7.32 23.98
N PRO A 115 27.43 7.34 25.13
CA PRO A 115 28.73 7.98 25.26
C PRO A 115 29.80 7.47 24.27
N ASP A 116 29.74 6.20 23.89
CA ASP A 116 30.67 5.56 22.94
C ASP A 116 30.22 5.71 21.48
N GLY A 117 29.16 6.48 21.26
CA GLY A 117 28.63 6.84 19.96
C GLY A 117 27.50 5.93 19.47
N GLY A 118 26.49 6.56 18.87
CA GLY A 118 25.27 5.92 18.40
C GLY A 118 24.09 6.22 19.32
N PHE A 119 22.99 5.54 19.07
CA PHE A 119 21.71 5.77 19.72
C PHE A 119 21.07 4.47 20.19
N ASP A 120 20.59 4.49 21.43
CA ASP A 120 19.76 3.48 22.04
C ASP A 120 18.27 3.79 21.81
N TYR A 121 17.50 2.76 21.47
CA TYR A 121 16.06 2.87 21.25
C TYR A 121 15.34 2.10 22.35
N GLY A 122 14.70 2.85 23.24
CA GLY A 122 14.01 2.31 24.41
C GLY A 122 12.76 1.47 24.10
N PRO A 123 12.08 0.97 25.14
CA PRO A 123 10.95 0.05 24.99
C PRO A 123 9.78 0.65 24.23
N GLN A 124 9.23 -0.16 23.32
CA GLN A 124 8.10 0.19 22.46
C GLN A 124 6.87 -0.58 22.93
N LYS A 125 5.91 0.08 23.59
CA LYS A 125 4.75 -0.61 24.18
C LYS A 125 3.74 -1.12 23.15
N SER A 126 3.64 -0.46 22.00
CA SER A 126 2.64 -0.78 20.97
C SER A 126 3.22 -0.54 19.56
N PRO A 127 4.21 -1.34 19.14
CA PRO A 127 4.73 -1.25 17.77
C PRO A 127 3.62 -1.62 16.76
N PRO A 128 3.62 -1.01 15.56
CA PRO A 128 2.60 -1.22 14.53
C PRO A 128 2.68 -2.60 13.83
N GLY A 129 3.52 -3.52 14.30
CA GLY A 129 3.75 -4.85 13.73
C GLY A 129 4.51 -5.78 14.68
N PHE A 130 4.72 -7.03 14.26
CA PHE A 130 5.49 -7.99 15.06
C PHE A 130 6.98 -7.68 15.03
N TRP A 131 7.71 -8.14 16.04
CA TRP A 131 9.17 -8.13 16.05
C TRP A 131 9.69 -9.49 16.48
N VAL A 132 10.48 -10.15 15.62
CA VAL A 132 11.12 -11.44 15.93
C VAL A 132 12.64 -11.27 15.90
N VAL A 133 13.30 -11.73 16.95
CA VAL A 133 14.75 -11.65 17.10
C VAL A 133 15.34 -13.05 17.20
N GLY A 134 16.25 -13.36 16.28
CA GLY A 134 17.04 -14.58 16.29
C GLY A 134 18.40 -14.37 16.94
N PHE A 135 18.86 -15.35 17.71
CA PHE A 135 20.26 -15.40 18.16
C PHE A 135 20.93 -16.70 17.74
N THR A 136 22.10 -16.61 17.09
CA THR A 136 22.88 -17.77 16.62
C THR A 136 23.84 -18.32 17.67
N THR A 137 24.10 -17.56 18.72
CA THR A 137 25.08 -17.89 19.77
C THR A 137 24.42 -17.90 21.14
N THR A 138 24.71 -18.88 21.98
CA THR A 138 24.19 -18.98 23.35
C THR A 138 24.83 -18.02 24.36
N PRO A 139 26.11 -17.59 24.24
CA PRO A 139 26.68 -16.61 25.17
C PRO A 139 25.92 -15.28 25.20
N GLU A 140 25.95 -14.62 26.35
CA GLU A 140 25.34 -13.32 26.55
C GLU A 140 26.14 -12.23 25.82
N THR A 141 25.50 -11.52 24.89
CA THR A 141 26.08 -10.38 24.17
C THR A 141 25.38 -9.08 24.59
N PRO A 142 26.01 -7.89 24.43
CA PRO A 142 25.33 -6.63 24.73
C PRO A 142 23.98 -6.47 24.02
N GLY A 143 23.88 -6.92 22.77
CA GLY A 143 22.63 -6.88 22.02
C GLY A 143 21.60 -7.90 22.49
N ARG A 144 22.02 -9.09 22.93
CA ARG A 144 21.13 -10.08 23.55
C ARG A 144 20.53 -9.55 24.85
N ARG A 145 21.36 -8.98 25.72
CA ARG A 145 20.93 -8.36 26.98
C ARG A 145 19.94 -7.24 26.71
N HIS A 146 20.26 -6.35 25.78
CA HIS A 146 19.40 -5.23 25.42
C HIS A 146 18.00 -5.70 24.94
N VAL A 147 17.92 -6.72 24.08
CA VAL A 147 16.62 -7.27 23.63
C VAL A 147 15.85 -7.91 24.78
N GLN A 148 16.53 -8.58 25.72
CA GLN A 148 15.90 -9.12 26.93
C GLN A 148 15.36 -8.00 27.82
N ASP A 149 16.11 -6.91 28.01
CA ASP A 149 15.70 -5.74 28.79
C ASP A 149 14.48 -5.07 28.16
N LEU A 150 14.45 -4.91 26.82
CA LEU A 150 13.29 -4.39 26.09
C LEU A 150 12.05 -5.26 26.28
N LYS A 151 12.21 -6.59 26.24
CA LYS A 151 11.13 -7.55 26.47
C LYS A 151 10.62 -7.48 27.91
N ALA A 152 11.52 -7.44 28.89
CA ALA A 152 11.19 -7.29 30.32
C ALA A 152 10.49 -5.95 30.60
N ALA A 153 10.90 -4.88 29.91
CA ALA A 153 10.26 -3.57 29.94
C ALA A 153 8.93 -3.53 29.15
N GLY A 154 8.42 -4.65 28.65
CA GLY A 154 7.08 -4.76 28.04
C GLY A 154 7.00 -4.41 26.56
N THR A 155 8.11 -4.49 25.82
CA THR A 155 8.09 -4.44 24.35
C THR A 155 7.59 -5.78 23.80
N PRO A 156 6.53 -5.84 22.98
CA PRO A 156 6.03 -7.09 22.43
C PRO A 156 6.97 -7.58 21.32
N LEU A 157 7.81 -8.56 21.67
CA LEU A 157 8.76 -9.20 20.77
C LEU A 157 8.91 -10.71 21.06
N GLU A 158 9.29 -11.46 20.03
CA GLU A 158 9.58 -12.89 20.09
C GLU A 158 11.09 -13.12 19.99
N ILE A 159 11.63 -14.05 20.78
CA ILE A 159 13.04 -14.43 20.73
C ILE A 159 13.10 -15.89 20.28
N VAL A 160 13.90 -16.17 19.25
CA VAL A 160 14.06 -17.50 18.65
C VAL A 160 15.53 -17.90 18.70
N SER A 161 15.80 -19.12 19.16
CA SER A 161 17.15 -19.71 19.08
C SER A 161 17.41 -20.22 17.66
N VAL A 162 18.51 -19.78 17.06
CA VAL A 162 18.93 -20.19 15.72
C VAL A 162 20.20 -21.03 15.84
N PRO A 163 20.29 -22.21 15.18
CA PRO A 163 21.52 -23.00 15.19
C PRO A 163 22.71 -22.22 14.62
N THR A 164 23.88 -22.34 15.23
CA THR A 164 25.08 -21.58 14.86
C THR A 164 25.54 -21.89 13.43
N GLU A 165 25.31 -23.11 12.97
CA GLU A 165 25.62 -23.61 11.63
C GLU A 165 24.59 -23.20 10.57
N ALA A 166 23.48 -22.57 10.95
CA ALA A 166 22.44 -22.18 10.01
C ALA A 166 22.97 -21.13 9.02
N THR A 167 22.72 -21.38 7.73
CA THR A 167 22.95 -20.36 6.69
C THR A 167 21.99 -19.19 6.91
N LEU A 168 22.36 -17.99 6.45
CA LEU A 168 21.50 -16.81 6.58
C LEU A 168 20.07 -17.04 6.02
N PRO A 169 19.88 -17.66 4.84
CA PRO A 169 18.53 -17.99 4.36
C PRO A 169 17.76 -18.94 5.29
N ALA A 170 18.42 -19.97 5.84
CA ALA A 170 17.79 -20.90 6.76
C ALA A 170 17.41 -20.23 8.09
N ALA A 171 18.30 -19.41 8.65
CA ALA A 171 18.05 -18.60 9.82
C ALA A 171 16.84 -17.66 9.60
N MET A 172 16.81 -16.94 8.48
CA MET A 172 15.68 -16.07 8.13
C MET A 172 14.36 -16.85 7.99
N ALA A 173 14.38 -18.01 7.32
CA ALA A 173 13.19 -18.85 7.19
C ALA A 173 12.66 -19.33 8.56
N MET A 174 13.54 -19.66 9.50
CA MET A 174 13.15 -20.04 10.87
C MET A 174 12.48 -18.88 11.61
N LEU A 175 13.03 -17.66 11.53
CA LEU A 175 12.46 -16.48 12.19
C LEU A 175 11.11 -16.06 11.60
N LEU A 176 10.87 -16.41 10.33
CA LEU A 176 9.63 -16.11 9.64
C LEU A 176 8.59 -17.23 9.78
N ARG A 177 8.97 -18.42 10.26
CA ARG A 177 8.12 -19.62 10.22
C ARG A 177 6.78 -19.44 10.94
N SER A 178 6.80 -18.95 12.19
CA SER A 178 5.59 -18.65 12.96
C SER A 178 4.75 -17.50 12.36
N ARG A 179 5.29 -16.78 11.38
CA ARG A 179 4.63 -15.71 10.62
C ARG A 179 4.20 -16.15 9.22
N LEU A 180 4.71 -17.27 8.74
CA LEU A 180 4.42 -17.90 7.45
C LEU A 180 3.45 -19.08 7.60
N ASP A 181 3.34 -19.68 8.78
CA ASP A 181 2.45 -20.81 9.06
C ASP A 181 0.97 -20.39 9.15
N VAL A 182 0.38 -20.19 7.97
CA VAL A 182 -0.94 -20.69 7.60
C VAL A 182 -0.77 -21.19 6.17
N VAL A 183 -0.52 -22.48 5.97
CA VAL A 183 -0.67 -23.13 4.66
C VAL A 183 -1.87 -24.06 4.78
N PRO A 184 -3.09 -23.62 4.40
CA PRO A 184 -4.23 -24.50 4.27
C PRO A 184 -4.07 -25.37 3.01
N SER A 185 -4.94 -26.38 2.86
CA SER A 185 -5.00 -27.22 1.66
C SER A 185 -5.45 -26.42 0.42
N GLU A 186 -5.18 -26.92 -0.79
CA GLU A 186 -5.33 -26.18 -2.07
C GLU A 186 -6.75 -25.70 -2.40
N ALA A 187 -7.77 -26.29 -1.79
CA ALA A 187 -9.17 -25.89 -1.95
C ALA A 187 -9.62 -24.85 -0.90
N ASP A 188 -8.98 -24.82 0.27
CA ASP A 188 -9.20 -23.80 1.31
C ASP A 188 -8.22 -22.60 1.18
N ARG A 189 -7.17 -22.75 0.35
CA ARG A 189 -6.23 -21.72 -0.16
C ARG A 189 -6.87 -20.72 -1.14
N GLY A 190 -8.16 -20.47 -0.97
CA GLY A 190 -8.91 -19.54 -1.81
C GLY A 190 -8.44 -18.09 -1.66
N ILE A 191 -9.34 -17.16 -1.96
CA ILE A 191 -9.13 -15.71 -1.90
C ILE A 191 -8.56 -15.15 -0.57
N ALA A 192 -8.41 -15.96 0.47
CA ALA A 192 -7.87 -15.61 1.79
C ALA A 192 -6.40 -15.14 1.76
N ASP A 193 -5.60 -15.62 0.80
CA ASP A 193 -4.21 -15.20 0.63
C ASP A 193 -4.05 -13.98 -0.29
N LEU A 194 -5.14 -13.56 -0.95
CA LEU A 194 -5.15 -12.35 -1.76
C LEU A 194 -5.17 -11.11 -0.84
N PRO A 195 -4.46 -10.03 -1.20
CA PRO A 195 -4.42 -8.81 -0.39
C PRO A 195 -5.68 -7.98 -0.63
N LEU A 196 -6.81 -8.51 -0.16
CA LEU A 196 -8.13 -7.93 -0.32
C LEU A 196 -8.55 -7.12 0.90
N VAL A 197 -9.34 -6.07 0.68
CA VAL A 197 -9.99 -5.27 1.71
C VAL A 197 -11.51 -5.42 1.54
N GLU A 198 -12.15 -6.02 2.54
CA GLU A 198 -13.60 -6.26 2.54
C GLU A 198 -14.36 -5.05 3.12
N LEU A 199 -15.23 -4.46 2.31
CA LEU A 199 -16.10 -3.34 2.70
C LEU A 199 -17.56 -3.71 2.39
N PRO A 200 -18.19 -4.60 3.18
CA PRO A 200 -19.58 -4.99 2.95
C PRO A 200 -20.52 -3.80 3.19
N ALA A 201 -21.50 -3.60 2.33
CA ALA A 201 -22.50 -2.54 2.51
C ALA A 201 -23.52 -2.91 3.61
N SER A 202 -24.13 -1.90 4.22
CA SER A 202 -25.24 -2.05 5.16
C SER A 202 -26.22 -0.87 5.01
N PRO A 203 -27.46 -1.08 4.54
CA PRO A 203 -28.00 -2.35 4.05
C PRO A 203 -27.28 -2.85 2.79
N ARG A 204 -27.29 -4.17 2.57
CA ARG A 204 -26.70 -4.78 1.36
C ARG A 204 -27.62 -4.54 0.16
N GLY A 205 -27.06 -4.01 -0.92
CA GLY A 205 -27.70 -3.95 -2.24
C GLY A 205 -27.19 -5.06 -3.18
N PRO A 206 -27.73 -5.15 -4.40
CA PRO A 206 -27.43 -6.24 -5.35
C PRO A 206 -26.07 -6.10 -6.06
N PHE A 207 -25.24 -5.17 -5.60
CA PHE A 207 -24.04 -4.74 -6.31
C PHE A 207 -22.77 -5.10 -5.55
N LEU A 208 -21.81 -5.65 -6.29
CA LEU A 208 -20.44 -5.88 -5.87
C LEU A 208 -19.51 -5.01 -6.72
N ALA A 209 -18.65 -4.22 -6.09
CA ALA A 209 -17.55 -3.56 -6.77
C ALA A 209 -16.22 -4.18 -6.38
N ILE A 210 -15.40 -4.56 -7.36
CA ILE A 210 -14.02 -5.03 -7.15
C ILE A 210 -13.09 -3.95 -7.69
N ILE A 211 -12.28 -3.37 -6.81
CA ILE A 211 -11.45 -2.20 -7.12
C ILE A 211 -9.97 -2.59 -7.15
N PHE A 212 -9.35 -2.56 -8.32
CA PHE A 212 -7.90 -2.69 -8.47
C PHE A 212 -7.23 -1.34 -8.25
N SER A 213 -6.42 -1.24 -7.19
CA SER A 213 -5.73 0.01 -6.87
C SER A 213 -4.65 0.38 -7.87
N GLY A 214 -4.12 1.60 -7.72
CA GLY A 214 -2.83 1.98 -8.33
C GLY A 214 -1.65 1.14 -7.82
N ASP A 215 -0.47 1.39 -8.37
CA ASP A 215 0.80 0.76 -8.00
C ASP A 215 1.26 1.11 -6.57
N GLY A 216 0.71 2.17 -5.97
CA GLY A 216 0.91 2.56 -4.57
C GLY A 216 0.15 1.72 -3.53
N GLY A 217 -0.70 0.78 -3.99
CA GLY A 217 -1.55 -0.08 -3.17
C GLY A 217 -2.87 0.57 -2.77
N TRP A 218 -3.61 -0.01 -1.82
CA TRP A 218 -4.91 0.48 -1.36
C TRP A 218 -4.78 1.80 -0.57
N ARG A 219 -4.89 2.95 -1.26
CA ARG A 219 -4.57 4.29 -0.74
C ARG A 219 -5.78 5.22 -0.75
N ASP A 220 -5.54 6.50 -0.48
CA ASP A 220 -6.58 7.50 -0.21
C ASP A 220 -7.64 7.57 -1.32
N ILE A 221 -7.26 7.52 -2.60
CA ILE A 221 -8.22 7.52 -3.72
C ILE A 221 -9.07 6.25 -3.74
N ASP A 222 -8.44 5.08 -3.71
CA ASP A 222 -9.12 3.79 -3.80
C ASP A 222 -10.06 3.56 -2.60
N LYS A 223 -9.57 3.91 -1.40
CA LYS A 223 -10.35 3.89 -0.15
C LYS A 223 -11.53 4.82 -0.21
N THR A 224 -11.33 6.07 -0.62
CA THR A 224 -12.43 7.05 -0.68
C THR A 224 -13.49 6.61 -1.68
N ILE A 225 -13.10 6.08 -2.84
CA ILE A 225 -14.06 5.53 -3.81
C ILE A 225 -14.80 4.33 -3.22
N GLY A 226 -14.07 3.37 -2.62
CA GLY A 226 -14.65 2.17 -2.01
C GLY A 226 -15.65 2.49 -0.88
N GLU A 227 -15.28 3.37 0.05
CA GLU A 227 -16.14 3.82 1.15
C GLU A 227 -17.38 4.57 0.65
N LYS A 228 -17.25 5.37 -0.42
CA LYS A 228 -18.40 6.07 -1.02
C LYS A 228 -19.35 5.10 -1.70
N LEU A 229 -18.85 4.12 -2.45
CA LEU A 229 -19.67 3.06 -3.03
C LEU A 229 -20.36 2.22 -1.96
N GLN A 230 -19.64 1.86 -0.88
CA GLN A 230 -20.18 1.17 0.29
C GLN A 230 -21.34 1.95 0.92
N SER A 231 -21.16 3.26 1.12
CA SER A 231 -22.23 4.13 1.64
C SER A 231 -23.43 4.24 0.69
N GLY A 232 -23.22 3.98 -0.60
CA GLY A 232 -24.25 3.93 -1.64
C GLY A 232 -24.97 2.58 -1.77
N GLY A 233 -24.67 1.61 -0.89
CA GLY A 233 -25.28 0.28 -0.88
C GLY A 233 -24.56 -0.78 -1.72
N VAL A 234 -23.37 -0.48 -2.24
CA VAL A 234 -22.55 -1.41 -3.02
C VAL A 234 -21.54 -2.08 -2.11
N SER A 235 -21.53 -3.41 -2.02
CA SER A 235 -20.47 -4.08 -1.27
C SER A 235 -19.17 -4.03 -2.06
N VAL A 236 -18.05 -3.70 -1.41
CA VAL A 236 -16.77 -3.47 -2.11
C VAL A 236 -15.71 -4.46 -1.66
N VAL A 237 -14.94 -4.96 -2.63
CA VAL A 237 -13.67 -5.65 -2.41
C VAL A 237 -12.57 -4.78 -2.99
N GLY A 238 -11.75 -4.17 -2.15
CA GLY A 238 -10.52 -3.50 -2.56
C GLY A 238 -9.41 -4.52 -2.83
N TRP A 239 -8.68 -4.35 -3.91
CA TRP A 239 -7.56 -5.21 -4.31
C TRP A 239 -6.27 -4.40 -4.31
N ASP A 240 -5.42 -4.62 -3.30
CA ASP A 240 -4.13 -3.94 -3.17
C ASP A 240 -3.16 -4.47 -4.23
N SER A 241 -3.06 -3.72 -5.34
CA SER A 241 -2.25 -4.10 -6.49
C SER A 241 -0.76 -4.07 -6.19
N LEU A 242 -0.28 -3.19 -5.31
CA LEU A 242 1.12 -3.18 -4.86
C LEU A 242 1.50 -4.52 -4.21
N ARG A 243 0.65 -5.03 -3.31
CA ARG A 243 0.92 -6.29 -2.62
C ARG A 243 0.73 -7.49 -3.54
N TYR A 244 -0.31 -7.47 -4.36
CA TYR A 244 -0.64 -8.60 -5.23
C TYR A 244 0.41 -8.80 -6.33
N PHE A 245 0.83 -7.71 -6.96
CA PHE A 245 1.83 -7.70 -8.02
C PHE A 245 3.28 -7.51 -7.51
N TRP A 246 3.51 -7.62 -6.19
CA TRP A 246 4.87 -7.61 -5.62
C TRP A 246 5.75 -8.74 -6.19
N SER A 247 5.13 -9.85 -6.59
CA SER A 247 5.73 -10.84 -7.47
C SER A 247 4.99 -10.85 -8.80
N ARG A 248 5.66 -11.28 -9.87
CA ARG A 248 5.07 -11.35 -11.21
C ARG A 248 3.82 -12.25 -11.21
N LYS A 249 2.71 -11.74 -11.76
CA LYS A 249 1.43 -12.44 -11.94
C LYS A 249 1.00 -12.37 -13.39
N SER A 250 0.71 -13.51 -14.02
CA SER A 250 0.22 -13.51 -15.41
C SER A 250 -1.23 -13.06 -15.50
N PRO A 251 -1.67 -12.48 -16.63
CA PRO A 251 -3.08 -12.16 -16.83
C PRO A 251 -4.02 -13.36 -16.62
N GLU A 252 -3.59 -14.57 -16.97
CA GLU A 252 -4.34 -15.82 -16.74
C GLU A 252 -4.41 -16.17 -15.25
N GLN A 253 -3.32 -15.97 -14.50
CA GLN A 253 -3.32 -16.15 -13.05
C GLN A 253 -4.26 -15.14 -12.39
N THR A 254 -4.12 -13.86 -12.73
CA THR A 254 -4.97 -12.79 -12.19
C THR A 254 -6.44 -13.00 -12.53
N ALA A 255 -6.76 -13.52 -13.73
CA ALA A 255 -8.14 -13.83 -14.11
C ALA A 255 -8.73 -14.99 -13.30
N ARG A 256 -7.95 -16.04 -13.01
CA ARG A 256 -8.41 -17.12 -12.12
C ARG A 256 -8.67 -16.60 -10.71
N ASP A 257 -7.75 -15.81 -10.17
CA ASP A 257 -7.90 -15.22 -8.84
C ASP A 257 -9.13 -14.28 -8.80
N LEU A 258 -9.32 -13.46 -9.83
CA LEU A 258 -10.48 -12.57 -9.93
C LEU A 258 -11.80 -13.34 -10.06
N GLY A 259 -11.84 -14.43 -10.84
CA GLY A 259 -13.01 -15.31 -10.92
C GLY A 259 -13.39 -15.85 -9.54
N ALA A 260 -12.42 -16.35 -8.78
CA ALA A 260 -12.65 -16.84 -7.42
C ALA A 260 -13.17 -15.74 -6.47
N VAL A 261 -12.67 -14.49 -6.61
CA VAL A 261 -13.18 -13.33 -5.86
C VAL A 261 -14.63 -13.02 -6.24
N ILE A 262 -14.94 -12.97 -7.54
CA ILE A 262 -16.30 -12.73 -8.03
C ILE A 262 -17.26 -13.77 -7.44
N ASP A 263 -16.97 -15.06 -7.57
CA ASP A 263 -17.84 -16.14 -7.11
C ASP A 263 -18.02 -16.15 -5.59
N THR A 264 -16.95 -15.89 -4.86
CA THR A 264 -17.00 -15.86 -3.40
C THR A 264 -17.87 -14.72 -2.90
N TYR A 265 -17.63 -13.49 -3.37
CA TYR A 265 -18.30 -12.31 -2.81
C TYR A 265 -19.70 -12.06 -3.37
N ARG A 266 -19.97 -12.42 -4.64
CA ARG A 266 -21.33 -12.34 -5.17
C ARG A 266 -22.29 -13.22 -4.36
N THR A 267 -21.82 -14.40 -3.92
CA THR A 267 -22.59 -15.35 -3.12
C THR A 267 -22.64 -14.92 -1.66
N ARG A 268 -21.49 -14.61 -1.05
CA ARG A 268 -21.39 -14.22 0.37
C ARG A 268 -22.20 -12.98 0.70
N TRP A 269 -22.30 -12.04 -0.25
CA TRP A 269 -22.95 -10.75 -0.05
C TRP A 269 -24.27 -10.57 -0.78
N ASP A 270 -24.77 -11.61 -1.46
CA ASP A 270 -26.00 -11.56 -2.26
C ASP A 270 -25.98 -10.39 -3.27
N ALA A 271 -24.85 -10.28 -3.97
CA ALA A 271 -24.50 -9.15 -4.83
C ALA A 271 -24.19 -9.65 -6.26
N PRO A 272 -25.22 -10.04 -7.04
CA PRO A 272 -25.02 -10.76 -8.30
C PRO A 272 -24.50 -9.89 -9.46
N LYS A 273 -24.57 -8.56 -9.36
CA LYS A 273 -24.16 -7.62 -10.41
C LYS A 273 -22.82 -6.98 -10.04
N VAL A 274 -21.80 -7.24 -10.84
CA VAL A 274 -20.40 -6.90 -10.52
C VAL A 274 -19.92 -5.72 -11.36
N ALA A 275 -19.30 -4.73 -10.71
CA ALA A 275 -18.48 -3.71 -11.33
C ALA A 275 -17.00 -4.02 -11.09
N LEU A 276 -16.20 -4.01 -12.15
CA LEU A 276 -14.75 -4.05 -12.08
C LEU A 276 -14.22 -2.63 -12.27
N ILE A 277 -13.51 -2.10 -11.29
CA ILE A 277 -13.01 -0.71 -11.28
C ILE A 277 -11.50 -0.77 -11.12
N GLY A 278 -10.75 -0.02 -11.91
CA GLY A 278 -9.29 0.03 -11.81
C GLY A 278 -8.84 1.47 -11.78
N TYR A 279 -7.84 1.79 -10.96
CA TYR A 279 -7.20 3.10 -10.94
C TYR A 279 -5.73 2.98 -11.39
N SER A 280 -5.31 3.82 -12.33
CA SER A 280 -3.92 3.91 -12.80
C SER A 280 -3.39 2.54 -13.22
N PHE A 281 -2.40 1.97 -12.51
CA PHE A 281 -1.94 0.59 -12.75
C PHE A 281 -3.08 -0.43 -12.83
N GLY A 282 -4.07 -0.36 -11.93
CA GLY A 282 -5.23 -1.27 -11.92
C GLY A 282 -6.09 -1.16 -13.18
N ALA A 283 -6.23 0.06 -13.74
CA ALA A 283 -6.98 0.29 -14.97
C ALA A 283 -6.28 -0.29 -16.20
N GLY A 284 -4.95 -0.21 -16.26
CA GLY A 284 -4.18 -0.83 -17.33
C GLY A 284 -4.21 -2.37 -17.25
N VAL A 285 -4.34 -2.95 -16.06
CA VAL A 285 -4.41 -4.41 -15.87
C VAL A 285 -5.77 -4.99 -16.24
N LEU A 286 -6.86 -4.32 -15.84
CA LEU A 286 -8.21 -4.89 -15.87
C LEU A 286 -8.67 -5.42 -17.22
N PRO A 287 -8.47 -4.73 -18.37
CA PRO A 287 -8.91 -5.23 -19.68
C PRO A 287 -8.29 -6.58 -20.04
N PHE A 288 -7.00 -6.78 -19.74
CA PHE A 288 -6.31 -8.04 -20.02
C PHE A 288 -6.81 -9.18 -19.14
N VAL A 289 -7.13 -8.88 -17.88
CA VAL A 289 -7.67 -9.83 -16.91
C VAL A 289 -9.10 -10.20 -17.26
N TYR A 290 -9.96 -9.20 -17.52
CA TYR A 290 -11.34 -9.38 -17.92
C TYR A 290 -11.45 -10.30 -19.14
N ASN A 291 -10.65 -10.06 -20.18
CA ASN A 291 -10.69 -10.87 -21.40
C ASN A 291 -10.41 -12.36 -21.15
N ARG A 292 -9.70 -12.70 -20.07
CA ARG A 292 -9.32 -14.08 -19.69
C ARG A 292 -10.21 -14.70 -18.61
N LEU A 293 -11.22 -13.99 -18.11
CA LEU A 293 -12.23 -14.56 -17.22
C LEU A 293 -13.01 -15.67 -17.91
N SER A 294 -13.48 -16.65 -17.13
CA SER A 294 -14.45 -17.64 -17.59
C SER A 294 -15.75 -16.96 -18.05
N LEU A 295 -16.50 -17.62 -18.94
CA LEU A 295 -17.79 -17.09 -19.38
C LEU A 295 -18.77 -16.91 -18.22
N GLU A 296 -18.72 -17.80 -17.22
CA GLU A 296 -19.52 -17.71 -16.00
C GLU A 296 -19.19 -16.45 -15.20
N ALA A 297 -17.91 -16.18 -14.93
CA ALA A 297 -17.50 -14.97 -14.22
C ALA A 297 -17.85 -13.70 -15.01
N LYS A 298 -17.67 -13.71 -16.34
CA LYS A 298 -18.04 -12.58 -17.21
C LYS A 298 -19.53 -12.27 -17.18
N ALA A 299 -20.40 -13.27 -17.07
CA ALA A 299 -21.85 -13.08 -17.06
C ALA A 299 -22.35 -12.23 -15.88
N HIS A 300 -21.55 -12.11 -14.81
CA HIS A 300 -21.86 -11.27 -13.65
C HIS A 300 -21.33 -9.83 -13.78
N VAL A 301 -20.37 -9.57 -14.67
CA VAL A 301 -19.75 -8.26 -14.84
C VAL A 301 -20.63 -7.39 -15.73
N VAL A 302 -21.21 -6.34 -15.14
CA VAL A 302 -22.09 -5.38 -15.84
C VAL A 302 -21.42 -4.05 -16.12
N GLN A 303 -20.28 -3.78 -15.48
CA GLN A 303 -19.51 -2.55 -15.69
C GLN A 303 -18.00 -2.83 -15.58
N LEU A 304 -17.25 -2.22 -16.48
CA LEU A 304 -15.80 -2.09 -16.42
C LEU A 304 -15.44 -0.59 -16.40
N SER A 305 -14.83 -0.13 -15.31
CA SER A 305 -14.36 1.25 -15.16
C SER A 305 -12.84 1.28 -15.07
N PRO A 306 -12.13 1.25 -16.21
CA PRO A 306 -10.70 1.51 -16.23
C PRO A 306 -10.48 3.03 -16.11
N ASP A 307 -10.05 3.49 -14.94
CA ASP A 307 -9.64 4.88 -14.72
C ASP A 307 -8.14 5.03 -15.05
N PHE A 308 -7.89 5.45 -16.29
CA PHE A 308 -6.61 5.87 -16.88
C PHE A 308 -5.45 4.85 -16.95
N GLU A 309 -4.79 4.82 -18.11
CA GLU A 309 -3.55 4.08 -18.40
C GLU A 309 -2.33 4.98 -18.20
N ILE A 310 -1.43 4.66 -17.26
CA ILE A 310 -0.01 4.89 -17.54
C ILE A 310 0.39 3.70 -18.39
N SER A 311 0.98 3.92 -19.57
CA SER A 311 1.60 2.84 -20.34
C SER A 311 2.52 2.07 -19.38
N ILE A 312 2.11 0.86 -18.96
CA ILE A 312 2.80 0.14 -17.90
C ILE A 312 4.09 -0.40 -18.50
N ALA A 313 5.12 0.43 -18.48
CA ALA A 313 6.44 0.09 -18.95
C ALA A 313 6.94 -1.12 -18.16
N GLY A 314 7.08 -2.25 -18.84
CA GLY A 314 7.65 -3.47 -18.28
C GLY A 314 6.80 -4.04 -17.15
N TRP A 315 5.90 -4.96 -17.47
CA TRP A 315 5.28 -5.82 -16.48
C TRP A 315 6.35 -6.39 -15.53
N LEU A 316 6.34 -5.87 -14.29
CA LEU A 316 7.25 -6.11 -13.16
C LEU A 316 8.37 -7.13 -13.45
N GLY A 317 9.53 -6.58 -13.83
CA GLY A 317 10.81 -7.28 -13.95
C GLY A 317 11.58 -7.07 -15.26
N ALA A 318 11.09 -6.26 -16.19
CA ALA A 318 11.90 -5.71 -17.29
C ALA A 318 12.02 -4.19 -17.08
N ALA A 319 13.19 -3.62 -17.39
CA ALA A 319 13.39 -2.18 -17.36
C ALA A 319 12.31 -1.49 -18.20
N ALA A 320 11.89 -0.29 -17.80
CA ALA A 320 10.92 0.51 -18.54
C ALA A 320 11.34 0.61 -20.03
N GLY A 321 10.64 -0.13 -20.90
CA GLY A 321 10.92 -0.21 -22.33
C GLY A 321 10.48 -1.53 -22.99
N LYS A 322 9.92 -1.39 -24.20
CA LYS A 322 9.68 -2.39 -25.27
C LYS A 322 8.61 -3.47 -25.08
N ASP A 323 8.28 -3.88 -23.86
CA ASP A 323 7.32 -4.99 -23.62
C ASP A 323 5.99 -4.56 -22.94
N ALA A 324 5.67 -3.26 -22.93
CA ALA A 324 4.35 -2.80 -22.49
C ALA A 324 3.31 -3.18 -23.56
N ALA A 325 2.38 -4.06 -23.22
CA ALA A 325 1.24 -4.31 -24.09
C ALA A 325 0.32 -3.09 -24.04
N PRO A 326 0.02 -2.44 -25.18
CA PRO A 326 -0.95 -1.34 -25.21
C PRO A 326 -2.30 -1.83 -24.69
N THR A 327 -3.02 -1.00 -23.92
CA THR A 327 -4.32 -1.38 -23.35
C THR A 327 -5.44 -1.28 -24.40
N GLU A 328 -5.26 -0.47 -25.44
CA GLU A 328 -6.23 -0.21 -26.50
C GLU A 328 -6.71 -1.50 -27.19
N PRO A 329 -5.84 -2.44 -27.63
CA PRO A 329 -6.29 -3.71 -28.21
C PRO A 329 -7.07 -4.60 -27.24
N ALA A 330 -6.76 -4.54 -25.94
CA ALA A 330 -7.48 -5.31 -24.93
C ALA A 330 -8.89 -4.74 -24.71
N LEU A 331 -9.03 -3.41 -24.69
CA LEU A 331 -10.33 -2.72 -24.59
C LEU A 331 -11.20 -2.95 -25.83
N ALA A 332 -10.62 -3.05 -27.03
CA ALA A 332 -11.35 -3.29 -28.27
C ALA A 332 -12.13 -4.62 -28.30
N SER A 333 -11.75 -5.59 -27.47
CA SER A 333 -12.41 -6.90 -27.34
C SER A 333 -13.55 -6.93 -26.31
N ILE A 334 -13.81 -5.80 -25.65
CA ILE A 334 -14.81 -5.67 -24.58
C ILE A 334 -16.02 -4.92 -25.14
N ASP A 335 -17.23 -5.32 -24.75
CA ASP A 335 -18.45 -4.61 -25.15
C ASP A 335 -18.38 -3.15 -24.66
N PRO A 336 -18.36 -2.15 -25.57
CA PRO A 336 -18.25 -0.75 -25.18
C PRO A 336 -19.38 -0.30 -24.26
N ALA A 337 -20.57 -0.90 -24.32
CA ALA A 337 -21.69 -0.56 -23.45
C ALA A 337 -21.39 -0.78 -21.95
N MET A 338 -20.44 -1.67 -21.62
CA MET A 338 -20.02 -1.91 -20.24
C MET A 338 -18.96 -0.92 -19.76
N ILE A 339 -18.32 -0.18 -20.66
CA ILE A 339 -17.14 0.63 -20.34
C ILE A 339 -17.57 2.01 -19.84
N GLN A 340 -16.98 2.42 -18.71
CA GLN A 340 -17.04 3.79 -18.19
C GLN A 340 -15.63 4.28 -17.89
N CYS A 341 -15.10 5.14 -18.76
CA CYS A 341 -13.70 5.56 -18.75
C CYS A 341 -13.58 7.00 -18.27
N PHE A 342 -12.77 7.23 -17.24
CA PHE A 342 -12.53 8.54 -16.65
C PHE A 342 -11.15 9.07 -17.02
N TYR A 343 -11.05 10.36 -17.32
CA TYR A 343 -9.77 11.02 -17.57
C TYR A 343 -9.74 12.46 -17.02
N GLY A 344 -8.55 12.91 -16.65
CA GLY A 344 -8.28 14.27 -16.20
C GLY A 344 -8.24 15.27 -17.36
N ALA A 345 -8.70 16.48 -17.12
CA ALA A 345 -8.64 17.58 -18.07
C ALA A 345 -7.22 17.96 -18.50
N ASP A 346 -6.24 17.75 -17.61
CA ASP A 346 -4.83 18.12 -17.77
C ASP A 346 -3.97 16.90 -18.18
N GLU A 347 -4.59 15.79 -18.59
CA GLU A 347 -3.90 14.58 -19.07
C GLU A 347 -3.84 14.52 -20.59
N ASP A 348 -2.65 14.27 -21.13
CA ASP A 348 -2.41 14.16 -22.58
C ASP A 348 -2.25 12.70 -23.06
N ASP A 349 -2.13 11.74 -22.14
CA ASP A 349 -1.78 10.33 -22.41
C ASP A 349 -2.91 9.38 -21.98
N SER A 350 -4.14 9.67 -22.39
CA SER A 350 -5.33 8.89 -22.03
C SER A 350 -5.95 8.23 -23.25
N VAL A 351 -6.27 6.93 -23.14
CA VAL A 351 -7.03 6.18 -24.15
C VAL A 351 -8.53 6.48 -24.12
N CYS A 352 -9.08 7.01 -23.01
CA CYS A 352 -10.52 7.24 -22.88
C CYS A 352 -11.15 8.05 -24.04
N PRO A 353 -10.55 9.15 -24.55
CA PRO A 353 -11.08 9.90 -25.69
C PRO A 353 -11.17 9.09 -27.00
N ASP A 354 -10.35 8.06 -27.17
CA ASP A 354 -10.31 7.23 -28.38
C ASP A 354 -11.32 6.07 -28.34
N LEU A 355 -11.99 5.85 -27.21
CA LEU A 355 -13.01 4.82 -27.09
C LEU A 355 -14.24 5.14 -27.95
N PRO A 356 -14.89 4.12 -28.54
CA PRO A 356 -16.01 4.32 -29.44
C PRO A 356 -17.28 4.70 -28.66
N ALA A 357 -17.41 5.96 -28.26
CA ALA A 357 -18.57 6.47 -27.51
C ALA A 357 -19.90 6.21 -28.26
N ALA A 358 -19.87 6.29 -29.60
CA ALA A 358 -21.00 5.94 -30.46
C ALA A 358 -21.49 4.48 -30.33
N ARG A 359 -20.66 3.59 -29.76
CA ARG A 359 -20.98 2.18 -29.50
C ARG A 359 -21.35 1.90 -28.04
N GLY A 360 -21.48 2.94 -27.21
CA GLY A 360 -21.98 2.83 -25.82
C GLY A 360 -20.93 3.03 -24.73
N ALA A 361 -19.66 3.26 -25.07
CA ALA A 361 -18.64 3.62 -24.07
C ALA A 361 -18.95 4.98 -23.46
N GLU A 362 -18.97 5.04 -22.12
CA GLU A 362 -19.18 6.29 -21.39
C GLU A 362 -17.83 6.93 -21.09
N VAL A 363 -17.53 8.04 -21.76
CA VAL A 363 -16.27 8.78 -21.61
C VAL A 363 -16.50 10.01 -20.75
N ILE A 364 -15.80 10.09 -19.62
CA ILE A 364 -16.04 11.09 -18.58
C ILE A 364 -14.79 11.92 -18.37
N ARG A 365 -14.83 13.19 -18.79
CA ARG A 365 -13.81 14.18 -18.47
C ARG A 365 -14.02 14.73 -17.06
N THR A 366 -12.94 14.83 -16.29
CA THR A 366 -12.91 15.41 -14.95
C THR A 366 -11.96 16.60 -14.90
N GLY A 367 -11.94 17.37 -13.81
CA GLY A 367 -10.95 18.44 -13.63
C GLY A 367 -9.61 17.91 -13.12
N GLY A 368 -8.53 18.67 -13.33
CA GLY A 368 -7.19 18.31 -12.87
C GLY A 368 -6.50 17.27 -13.76
N GLY A 369 -5.34 16.78 -13.29
CA GLY A 369 -4.60 15.69 -13.93
C GLY A 369 -4.89 14.34 -13.28
N HIS A 370 -3.86 13.50 -13.13
CA HIS A 370 -3.92 12.10 -12.70
C HIS A 370 -4.67 11.78 -11.40
N HIS A 371 -4.82 12.75 -10.50
CA HIS A 371 -5.58 12.60 -9.25
C HIS A 371 -6.97 13.25 -9.32
N PHE A 372 -7.46 13.59 -10.52
CA PHE A 372 -8.81 14.10 -10.78
C PHE A 372 -9.20 15.32 -9.92
N GLY A 373 -8.23 16.18 -9.61
CA GLY A 373 -8.42 17.35 -8.75
C GLY A 373 -8.76 17.02 -7.28
N GLY A 374 -8.70 15.74 -6.87
CA GLY A 374 -8.98 15.28 -5.51
C GLY A 374 -10.45 15.03 -5.19
N ASP A 375 -11.37 15.16 -6.16
CA ASP A 375 -12.80 14.94 -5.93
C ASP A 375 -13.21 13.47 -6.16
N TYR A 376 -12.70 12.60 -5.29
CA TYR A 376 -12.98 11.16 -5.35
C TYR A 376 -14.44 10.83 -5.03
N GLY A 377 -15.14 11.74 -4.34
CA GLY A 377 -16.58 11.62 -4.08
C GLY A 377 -17.39 11.72 -5.37
N ALA A 378 -17.09 12.72 -6.21
CA ALA A 378 -17.74 12.87 -7.51
C ALA A 378 -17.45 11.69 -8.46
N LEU A 379 -16.22 11.15 -8.44
CA LEU A 379 -15.87 9.93 -9.19
C LEU A 379 -16.74 8.75 -8.76
N ALA A 380 -16.78 8.46 -7.46
CA ALA A 380 -17.56 7.36 -6.91
C ALA A 380 -19.06 7.48 -7.21
N GLN A 381 -19.61 8.70 -7.19
CA GLN A 381 -21.00 8.94 -7.59
C GLN A 381 -21.25 8.61 -9.05
N ARG A 382 -20.40 9.07 -9.96
CA ARG A 382 -20.50 8.76 -11.41
C ARG A 382 -20.35 7.26 -11.67
N ILE A 383 -19.44 6.59 -10.96
CA ILE A 383 -19.27 5.13 -11.02
C ILE A 383 -20.58 4.42 -10.64
N LEU A 384 -21.17 4.82 -9.50
CA LEU A 384 -22.41 4.24 -8.99
C LEU A 384 -23.60 4.47 -9.93
N GLU A 385 -23.70 5.67 -10.52
CA GLU A 385 -24.73 5.99 -11.50
C GLU A 385 -24.61 5.14 -12.76
N GLY A 386 -23.39 4.98 -13.28
CA GLY A 386 -23.10 4.07 -14.39
C GLY A 386 -23.51 2.64 -14.08
N LEU A 387 -23.16 2.15 -12.89
CA LEU A 387 -23.44 0.79 -12.46
C LEU A 387 -24.95 0.55 -12.40
N ARG A 388 -25.70 1.47 -11.79
CA ARG A 388 -27.16 1.40 -11.70
C ARG A 388 -27.81 1.38 -13.08
N ARG A 389 -27.35 2.20 -14.03
CA ARG A 389 -27.90 2.23 -15.40
C ARG A 389 -27.65 0.93 -16.16
N ARG A 390 -26.44 0.37 -16.07
CA ARG A 390 -26.07 -0.87 -16.80
C ARG A 390 -26.70 -2.12 -16.21
N ALA A 391 -26.99 -2.08 -14.91
CA ALA A 391 -27.62 -3.16 -14.19
C ALA A 391 -29.08 -3.41 -14.58
N GLY A 392 -29.81 -2.42 -15.10
CA GLY A 392 -31.27 -2.48 -15.27
C GLY A 392 -32.00 -2.04 -14.02
#